data_AF-X1CPC7-F1
#
_entry.id   AF-X1CPC7-F1
#
_cell.length_a   1.000
_cell.length_b   1.000
_cell.length_c   1.000
_cell.angle_alpha   90.00
_cell.angle_beta   90.00
_cell.angle_gamma   90.00
#
_symmetry.space_group_name_H-M   'P 1'
#
loop_
_entity.id
_entity.type
_entity.pdbx_description
1 polymer ?
#
loop_
_entity_poly.entity_id
_entity_poly.type
_entity_poly.pdbx_seq_one_letter_code
_entity_poly.pdbx_strand_id
1 'polypeptide(L)' 'MEKVIPILNDLISSESKTISFTIIEGDKNIVYSTNNWDISGDIDEINSKWNSKEPGIVKVSEKEYIILQNTA' A
#
# COMPACT_ATOMS: atom_id res chain seq x y z
N MET A 1 15.73 -0.11 -7.44
CA MET A 1 14.46 0.42 -7.99
C MET A 1 14.27 0.14 -9.47
N GLU A 2 15.27 0.35 -10.33
CA GLU A 2 15.13 0.19 -11.81
C GLU A 2 14.57 -1.16 -12.27
N LYS A 3 14.80 -2.24 -11.51
CA LYS A 3 14.25 -3.57 -11.82
C LYS A 3 12.84 -3.84 -11.26
N VAL A 4 12.38 -3.05 -10.29
CA VAL A 4 11.11 -3.28 -9.58
C VAL A 4 9.94 -2.61 -10.31
N ILE A 5 10.16 -1.41 -10.85
CA ILE A 5 9.14 -0.66 -11.58
C ILE A 5 8.61 -1.43 -12.80
N PRO A 6 9.46 -2.04 -13.66
CA PRO A 6 8.99 -2.82 -14.80
C PRO A 6 8.09 -3.99 -14.38
N ILE A 7 8.46 -4.73 -13.31
CA ILE A 7 7.68 -5.86 -12.79
C ILE A 7 6.30 -5.41 -12.30
N LEU A 8 6.22 -4.24 -11.65
CA LEU A 8 4.96 -3.72 -11.15
C LEU A 8 4.08 -3.16 -12.27
N ASN A 9 4.69 -2.57 -13.31
CA ASN A 9 3.97 -2.19 -14.52
C ASN A 9 3.40 -3.42 -15.24
N ASP A 10 4.17 -4.51 -15.32
CA ASP A 10 3.70 -5.78 -15.87
C ASP A 10 2.53 -6.33 -15.05
N LEU A 11 2.61 -6.26 -13.71
CA LEU A 11 1.53 -6.69 -12.81
C LEU A 11 0.24 -5.88 -13.01
N ILE A 12 0.31 -4.54 -13.12
CA ILE A 12 -0.86 -3.73 -13.46
C ILE A 12 -1.42 -4.12 -14.83
N SER A 13 -0.54 -4.33 -15.80
CA SER A 13 -0.94 -4.60 -17.19
C SER A 13 -1.50 -6.02 -17.37
N SER A 14 -1.17 -6.96 -16.49
CA SER A 14 -1.52 -8.38 -16.63
C SER A 14 -2.86 -8.73 -15.99
N GLU A 15 -4.01 -8.38 -16.61
CA GLU A 15 -5.38 -8.72 -16.15
C GLU A 15 -5.62 -8.62 -14.61
N SER A 16 -4.81 -7.84 -13.90
CA SER A 16 -4.83 -7.86 -12.46
C SER A 16 -5.94 -6.93 -12.03
N LYS A 17 -6.63 -7.30 -10.95
CA LYS A 17 -7.60 -6.41 -10.30
C LYS A 17 -6.89 -5.29 -9.52
N THR A 18 -5.56 -5.16 -9.66
CA THR A 18 -4.75 -4.15 -9.00
C THR A 18 -4.93 -2.82 -9.70
N ILE A 19 -5.57 -1.88 -9.00
CA ILE A 19 -5.86 -0.54 -9.53
C ILE A 19 -4.77 0.49 -9.21
N SER A 20 -4.01 0.28 -8.15
CA SER A 20 -3.01 1.22 -7.60
C SER A 20 -1.98 0.47 -6.74
N PHE A 21 -0.77 1.00 -6.62
CA PHE A 21 0.23 0.49 -5.67
C PHE A 21 1.19 1.58 -5.19
N THR A 22 1.76 1.36 -4.00
CA THR A 22 2.77 2.21 -3.36
C THR A 22 3.80 1.32 -2.70
N ILE A 23 5.07 1.67 -2.83
CA ILE A 23 6.20 1.01 -2.16
C ILE A 23 6.68 1.93 -1.05
N ILE A 24 6.63 1.43 0.18
CA ILE A 24 7.16 2.09 1.37
C ILE A 24 8.43 1.35 1.79
N GLU A 25 9.53 2.08 1.92
CA GLU A 25 10.80 1.59 2.46
C GLU A 25 10.93 2.03 3.92
N GLY A 26 11.18 1.06 4.81
CA GLY A 26 11.14 1.31 6.25
C GLY A 26 9.77 1.80 6.69
N ASP A 27 9.75 2.75 7.62
CA ASP A 27 8.49 3.20 8.23
C ASP A 27 7.79 4.29 7.41
N LYS A 28 8.48 5.19 6.72
CA LYS A 28 7.82 6.36 6.11
C LYS A 28 8.26 6.74 4.71
N ASN A 29 9.25 6.05 4.14
CA ASN A 29 9.84 6.48 2.88
C ASN A 29 9.05 5.91 1.70
N ILE A 30 8.14 6.67 1.09
CA ILE A 30 7.53 6.28 -0.19
C ILE A 30 8.58 6.38 -1.28
N VAL A 31 9.03 5.24 -1.79
CA VAL A 31 10.02 5.17 -2.88
C VAL A 31 9.36 5.12 -4.26
N TYR A 32 8.08 4.75 -4.31
CA TYR A 32 7.27 4.77 -5.53
C TYR A 32 5.79 4.77 -5.18
N SER A 33 4.98 5.51 -5.94
CA SER A 33 3.51 5.40 -5.93
C SER A 33 2.97 5.53 -7.35
N THR A 34 1.90 4.83 -7.67
CA THR A 34 1.14 5.08 -8.90
C THR A 34 0.49 6.46 -8.85
N ASN A 35 0.33 7.11 -10.00
CA ASN A 35 -0.11 8.52 -10.06
C ASN A 35 -1.61 8.74 -9.76
N ASN A 36 -2.38 7.67 -9.59
CA ASN A 36 -3.84 7.73 -9.46
C ASN A 36 -4.33 7.77 -8.01
N TRP A 37 -3.42 7.84 -7.03
CA TRP A 37 -3.75 7.93 -5.60
C TRP A 37 -2.55 8.49 -4.81
N ASP A 38 -2.81 8.92 -3.58
CA ASP A 38 -1.80 9.38 -2.64
C ASP A 38 -2.14 8.89 -1.23
N ILE A 39 -1.18 8.20 -0.60
CA ILE A 39 -1.30 7.67 0.77
C ILE A 39 -0.39 8.40 1.75
N SER A 40 0.30 9.46 1.33
CA SER A 40 1.32 10.15 2.13
C SER A 40 0.78 10.62 3.49
N GLY A 41 -0.49 11.02 3.55
CA GLY A 41 -1.18 11.39 4.79
C GLY A 41 -1.59 10.23 5.69
N ASP A 42 -1.61 9.00 5.18
CA ASP A 42 -2.15 7.82 5.88
C ASP A 42 -1.05 6.86 6.36
N ILE A 43 0.22 7.10 5.99
CA ILE A 43 1.37 6.22 6.30
C ILE A 43 1.44 5.85 7.78
N ASP A 44 1.27 6.83 8.67
CA ASP A 44 1.40 6.59 10.11
C ASP A 44 0.31 5.65 10.63
N GLU A 45 -0.92 5.76 10.12
CA GLU A 45 -2.01 4.85 10.45
C GLU A 45 -1.77 3.46 9.86
N ILE A 46 -1.38 3.37 8.59
CA ILE A 46 -1.11 2.12 7.90
C ILE A 46 -0.05 1.31 8.65
N ASN A 47 1.08 1.94 9.02
CA ASN A 47 2.14 1.24 9.75
C ASN A 47 1.74 0.89 11.18
N SER A 48 0.99 1.76 11.85
CA SER A 48 0.48 1.45 13.19
C SER A 48 -0.40 0.19 13.17
N LYS A 49 -1.30 0.06 12.18
CA LYS A 49 -2.15 -1.12 12.00
C LYS A 49 -1.39 -2.35 11.54
N TRP A 50 -0.41 -2.18 10.65
CA TRP A 50 0.46 -3.26 10.22
C TRP A 50 1.21 -3.87 11.41
N ASN A 51 1.80 -3.02 12.26
CA ASN A 51 2.59 -3.43 13.41
C ASN A 51 1.75 -3.95 14.59
N SER A 52 0.54 -3.43 14.82
CA SER A 52 -0.29 -3.84 15.96
C SER A 52 -0.82 -5.27 15.83
N LYS A 53 -0.98 -5.77 14.60
CA LYS A 53 -1.58 -7.09 14.30
C LYS A 53 -2.99 -7.26 14.85
N GLU A 54 -3.64 -6.16 15.21
CA GLU A 54 -5.00 -6.17 15.73
C GLU A 54 -6.01 -6.19 14.59
N PRO A 55 -7.13 -6.93 14.74
CA PRO A 55 -8.26 -6.77 13.84
C PRO A 55 -8.81 -5.34 13.94
N GLY A 56 -9.29 -4.79 12.84
CA GLY A 56 -9.84 -3.44 12.84
C GLY A 56 -10.07 -2.88 11.45
N ILE A 57 -10.20 -1.56 11.41
CA ILE A 57 -10.33 -0.77 10.19
C ILE A 57 -9.02 -0.01 9.97
N VAL A 58 -8.60 0.09 8.71
CA VAL A 58 -7.54 0.98 8.25
C VAL A 58 -8.14 1.94 7.22
N LYS A 59 -7.85 3.23 7.36
CA LYS A 59 -8.22 4.25 6.38
C LYS A 59 -7.06 4.49 5.42
N VAL A 60 -7.35 4.46 4.12
CA VAL A 60 -6.38 4.73 3.06
C VAL A 60 -7.03 5.57 1.97
N SER A 61 -6.48 6.76 1.71
CA SER A 61 -7.01 7.78 0.80
C SER A 61 -8.52 7.98 0.99
N GLU A 62 -8.91 8.30 2.23
CA GLU A 62 -10.29 8.53 2.66
C GLU A 62 -11.23 7.31 2.66
N LYS A 63 -10.78 6.16 2.15
CA LYS A 63 -11.58 4.92 2.11
C LYS A 63 -11.26 4.05 3.32
N GLU A 64 -12.31 3.50 3.92
CA GLU A 64 -12.18 2.57 5.05
C GLU A 64 -12.13 1.12 4.57
N TYR A 65 -11.17 0.36 5.10
CA TYR A 65 -10.98 -1.05 4.79
C TYR A 65 -10.99 -1.87 6.07
N ILE A 66 -11.78 -2.94 6.10
CA ILE A 66 -11.78 -3.90 7.21
C ILE A 66 -10.62 -4.89 7.00
N ILE A 67 -9.78 -5.04 8.03
CA ILE A 67 -8.65 -5.97 8.03
C ILE A 67 -9.20 -7.39 8.23
N LEU A 68 -9.16 -8.20 7.16
CA LEU A 68 -9.60 -9.60 7.20
C LEU A 68 -8.48 -10.56 7.60
N GLN A 69 -7.22 -10.21 7.30
CA GLN A 69 -6.05 -11.00 7.60
C GLN A 69 -4.83 -10.09 7.82
N ASN A 70 -4.06 -10.36 8.88
CA ASN A 70 -2.77 -9.73 9.15
C ASN A 70 -1.83 -10.83 9.69
N THR A 71 -0.75 -11.11 8.96
CA THR A 71 0.20 -12.19 9.28
C THR A 71 1.60 -11.62 9.47
N ALA A 72 2.30 -12.15 10.47
CA ALA A 72 3.69 -11.81 10.80
C ALA A 72 4.70 -12.42 9.83
#